data_AF-A0A0D6L570-F1
#
_entry.id   AF-A0A0D6L570-F1
#
_cell.length_a   1.000
_cell.length_b   1.000
_cell.length_c   1.000
_cell.angle_alpha   90.00
_cell.angle_beta   90.00
_cell.angle_gamma   90.00
#
_symmetry.space_group_name_H-M   'P 1'
#
loop_
_entity.id
_entity.type
_entity.pdbx_description
1 polymer ?
#
loop_
_entity_poly.entity_id
_entity_poly.type
_entity_poly.pdbx_seq_one_letter_code
_entity_poly.pdbx_strand_id
1 'polypeptide(L)'
;MGKGKGAPSHWVAVVRPGRILFEADGVPYEIAKEAMRLAAQKLPKNSRKMKQQEITKLSLEDVKNRIADLNGQLAKIKLNHKVSPLENPIQIRKMRRTVAQLKTELTKREKQA
;
A
#
# COMPACT_ATOMS: atom_id res chain seq x y z
N MET A 1 -15.20 -5.83 43.03
CA MET A 1 -14.61 -6.01 41.68
C MET A 1 -15.30 -5.05 40.72
N GLY A 2 -14.69 -3.88 40.46
CA GLY A 2 -15.30 -2.80 39.71
C GLY A 2 -15.47 -3.13 38.22
N LYS A 3 -16.57 -2.64 37.62
CA LYS A 3 -16.86 -2.70 36.18
C LYS A 3 -15.79 -1.88 35.42
N GLY A 4 -14.66 -2.49 35.10
CA GLY A 4 -13.46 -1.85 34.55
C GLY A 4 -13.58 -1.39 33.08
N LYS A 5 -14.54 -0.50 32.77
CA LYS A 5 -14.56 0.22 31.50
C LYS A 5 -13.98 1.61 31.72
N GLY A 6 -12.73 1.82 31.30
CA GLY A 6 -12.10 3.14 31.28
C GLY A 6 -12.69 4.01 30.18
N ALA A 7 -12.70 5.33 30.40
CA ALA A 7 -13.09 6.28 29.37
C ALA A 7 -12.10 6.24 28.18
N PRO A 8 -12.55 6.47 26.93
CA PRO A 8 -11.66 6.57 25.77
C PRO A 8 -10.61 7.68 25.99
N SER A 9 -9.34 7.36 25.77
CA SER A 9 -8.22 8.32 25.95
C SER A 9 -7.62 8.82 24.64
N HIS A 10 -7.60 7.98 23.60
CA HIS A 10 -6.98 8.29 22.32
C HIS A 10 -7.75 7.63 21.16
N TRP A 11 -7.63 8.23 19.98
CA TRP A 11 -8.11 7.65 18.73
C TRP A 11 -6.95 7.03 17.96
N VAL A 12 -7.20 5.88 17.35
CA VAL A 12 -6.19 5.15 16.57
C VAL A 12 -6.72 4.83 15.18
N ALA A 13 -5.87 4.99 14.17
CA ALA A 13 -6.16 4.58 12.80
C ALA A 13 -5.53 3.20 12.53
N VAL A 14 -6.35 2.20 12.21
CA VAL A 14 -5.86 0.86 11.87
C VAL A 14 -5.34 0.84 10.43
N VAL A 15 -4.03 0.65 10.27
CA VAL A 15 -3.36 0.65 8.95
C VAL A 15 -2.87 -0.75 8.60
N ARG A 16 -3.31 -1.27 7.45
CA ARG A 16 -2.82 -2.56 6.93
C ARG A 16 -1.53 -2.38 6.12
N PRO A 17 -0.62 -3.39 6.11
CA PRO A 17 0.58 -3.34 5.29
C PRO A 17 0.28 -3.09 3.81
N GLY A 18 1.00 -2.14 3.21
CA GLY A 18 0.83 -1.77 1.80
C GLY A 18 -0.23 -0.72 1.53
N ARG A 19 -0.90 -0.18 2.57
CA ARG A 19 -1.77 0.99 2.44
C ARG A 19 -0.94 2.26 2.22
N ILE A 20 -1.44 3.14 1.35
CA ILE A 20 -0.91 4.50 1.17
C ILE A 20 -1.42 5.36 2.34
N LEU A 21 -0.50 6.05 3.02
CA LEU A 21 -0.82 6.90 4.18
C LEU A 21 -0.95 8.37 3.82
N PHE A 22 -0.04 8.83 2.97
CA PHE A 22 0.05 10.23 2.55
C PHE A 22 0.21 10.26 1.04
N GLU A 23 -0.46 11.23 0.42
CA GLU A 23 -0.27 11.63 -0.96
C GLU A 23 0.01 13.14 -0.99
N ALA A 24 0.84 13.56 -1.94
CA ALA A 24 1.14 14.96 -2.16
C ALA A 24 0.98 15.23 -3.66
N ASP A 25 0.24 16.30 -3.96
CA ASP A 25 0.01 16.80 -5.31
C ASP A 25 0.14 18.33 -5.30
N GLY A 26 0.35 18.93 -6.47
CA GLY A 26 0.45 20.39 -6.62
C GLY A 26 1.78 21.01 -6.18
N VAL A 27 2.82 20.20 -5.93
CA VAL A 27 4.17 20.69 -5.56
C VAL A 27 5.27 20.04 -6.43
N PRO A 28 6.40 20.72 -6.64
CA PRO A 28 7.57 20.13 -7.30
C PRO A 28 8.02 18.82 -6.63
N TYR A 29 8.52 17.89 -7.45
CA TYR A 29 8.92 16.55 -7.01
C TYR A 29 9.93 16.56 -5.85
N GLU A 30 10.92 17.45 -5.89
CA GLU A 30 11.95 17.53 -4.84
C GLU A 30 11.35 17.94 -3.48
N ILE A 31 10.39 18.88 -3.48
CA ILE A 31 9.68 19.30 -2.26
C ILE A 31 8.85 18.15 -1.71
N ALA A 32 8.07 17.48 -2.56
CA ALA A 32 7.28 16.31 -2.16
C ALA A 32 8.17 15.20 -1.58
N LYS A 33 9.31 14.92 -2.23
CA LYS A 33 10.26 13.90 -1.81
C LYS A 33 10.85 14.19 -0.43
N GLU A 34 11.16 15.45 -0.15
CA GLU A 34 11.72 15.86 1.13
C GLU A 34 10.67 15.88 2.24
N ALA A 35 9.47 16.42 1.97
CA ALA A 35 8.34 16.36 2.89
C ALA A 35 8.00 14.91 3.29
N MET A 36 7.97 13.99 2.32
CA MET A 36 7.77 12.56 2.57
C MET A 36 8.94 11.92 3.34
N ARG A 37 10.16 12.49 3.28
CA ARG A 37 11.30 12.05 4.11
C ARG A 37 11.05 12.36 5.57
N LEU A 38 10.65 13.59 5.85
CA LEU A 38 10.41 14.09 7.20
C LEU A 38 9.20 13.40 7.83
N ALA A 39 8.11 13.23 7.08
CA ALA A 39 6.93 12.49 7.53
C ALA A 39 7.29 11.04 7.91
N ALA A 40 8.11 10.35 7.12
CA ALA A 40 8.54 8.99 7.43
C ALA A 40 9.32 8.86 8.75
N GLN A 41 10.03 9.91 9.19
CA GLN A 41 10.73 9.90 10.49
C GLN A 41 9.77 9.91 11.69
N LYS A 42 8.52 10.34 11.49
CA LYS A 42 7.48 10.34 12.54
C LYS A 42 6.71 9.02 12.60
N LEU A 43 6.96 8.10 11.67
CA LEU A 43 6.28 6.82 11.59
C LEU A 43 7.18 5.67 12.09
N PRO A 44 6.59 4.55 12.55
CA PRO A 44 7.33 3.33 12.86
C PRO A 44 8.13 2.81 11.65
N LYS A 45 9.25 2.11 11.91
CA LYS A 45 10.37 1.75 10.98
C LYS A 45 10.05 0.99 9.66
N ASN A 46 8.85 1.05 9.07
CA ASN A 46 8.46 0.30 7.87
C ASN A 46 7.80 1.12 6.74
N SER A 47 7.72 2.44 6.87
CA SER A 47 7.19 3.32 5.81
C SER A 47 8.21 3.47 4.67
N ARG A 48 7.85 3.04 3.46
CA ARG A 48 8.72 3.10 2.27
C ARG A 48 8.13 4.08 1.25
N LYS A 49 8.96 4.98 0.70
CA LYS A 49 8.57 5.93 -0.35
C LYS A 49 8.27 5.22 -1.67
N MET A 50 7.33 5.76 -2.44
CA MET A 50 6.90 5.26 -3.75
C MET A 50 6.74 6.41 -4.74
N LYS A 51 6.89 6.15 -6.04
CA LYS A 51 6.51 7.07 -7.12
C LYS A 51 5.07 6.76 -7.55
N GLN A 52 4.15 7.71 -7.37
CA GLN A 52 2.73 7.55 -7.72
C GLN A 52 2.44 7.73 -9.22
N GLN A 53 3.32 8.45 -9.93
CA GLN A 53 3.11 8.90 -11.32
C GLN A 53 2.86 7.78 -12.34
N GLU A 54 3.24 6.53 -12.04
CA GLU A 54 2.96 5.39 -12.91
C GLU A 54 1.53 4.87 -12.74
N ILE A 55 0.93 4.98 -11.56
CA ILE A 55 -0.38 4.40 -11.23
C ILE A 55 -1.52 5.33 -11.69
N THR A 56 -1.35 6.65 -11.54
CA THR A 56 -2.39 7.63 -11.90
C THR A 56 -2.63 7.74 -13.41
N LYS A 57 -1.65 7.37 -14.25
CA LYS A 57 -1.77 7.44 -15.72
C LYS A 57 -2.60 6.30 -16.33
N LEU A 58 -2.94 5.26 -15.55
CA LEU A 58 -3.72 4.12 -16.05
C LEU A 58 -5.23 4.39 -16.00
N SER A 59 -5.94 3.90 -17.02
CA SER A 59 -7.41 3.88 -17.06
C SER A 59 -7.98 3.01 -15.93
N LEU A 60 -9.26 3.20 -15.58
CA LEU A 60 -9.97 2.39 -14.59
C LEU A 60 -9.93 0.89 -14.96
N GLU A 61 -10.19 0.57 -16.23
CA GLU A 61 -10.11 -0.78 -16.77
C GLU A 61 -8.69 -1.34 -16.68
N ASP A 62 -7.66 -0.55 -16.99
CA ASP A 62 -6.27 -1.00 -16.91
C ASP A 62 -5.83 -1.31 -15.48
N VAL A 63 -6.28 -0.50 -14.51
CA VAL A 63 -6.02 -0.76 -13.09
C VAL A 63 -6.68 -2.08 -12.67
N LYS A 64 -7.93 -2.33 -13.06
CA LYS A 64 -8.63 -3.60 -12.76
C LYS A 64 -7.93 -4.80 -13.42
N ASN A 65 -7.56 -4.68 -14.70
CA ASN A 65 -6.85 -5.72 -15.43
C ASN A 65 -5.50 -6.04 -14.78
N ARG A 66 -4.76 -5.01 -14.37
CA ARG A 66 -3.47 -5.18 -13.68
C ARG A 66 -3.62 -5.83 -12.31
N ILE A 67 -4.68 -5.53 -11.57
CA ILE A 67 -5.00 -6.20 -10.30
C ILE A 67 -5.26 -7.69 -10.54
N ALA A 68 -6.03 -8.03 -11.57
CA ALA A 68 -6.35 -9.41 -11.89
C ALA A 68 -5.09 -10.21 -12.27
N ASP A 69 -4.27 -9.68 -13.18
CA ASP A 69 -2.99 -10.28 -13.60
C ASP A 69 -2.03 -10.49 -12.41
N LEU A 70 -1.79 -9.44 -11.62
CA LEU A 70 -0.89 -9.53 -10.46
C LEU A 70 -1.39 -10.49 -9.38
N ASN A 71 -2.71 -10.62 -9.20
CA ASN A 71 -3.27 -11.64 -8.30
C ASN A 71 -3.03 -13.05 -8.83
N GLY A 72 -3.18 -13.28 -10.14
CA GLY A 72 -2.86 -14.55 -10.79
C GLY A 72 -1.39 -14.92 -10.65
N GLN A 73 -0.49 -13.98 -10.93
CA GLN A 73 0.96 -14.15 -10.71
C GLN A 73 1.29 -14.42 -9.25
N LEU A 74 0.66 -13.70 -8.32
CA LEU A 74 0.85 -13.91 -6.88
C LEU A 74 0.37 -15.30 -6.43
N ALA A 75 -0.73 -15.80 -6.97
CA ALA A 75 -1.20 -17.15 -6.68
C ALA A 75 -0.19 -18.19 -7.18
N LYS A 76 0.28 -18.06 -8.42
CA LYS A 76 1.27 -18.96 -9.03
C LYS A 76 2.60 -18.96 -8.25
N ILE A 77 3.14 -17.79 -7.92
CA ILE A 77 4.39 -17.67 -7.16
C ILE A 77 4.25 -18.26 -5.76
N LYS A 78 3.11 -18.07 -5.09
CA LYS A 78 2.86 -18.69 -3.77
C LYS A 78 2.78 -20.21 -3.85
N LEU A 79 2.14 -20.75 -4.88
CA LEU A 79 2.06 -22.20 -5.09
C LEU A 79 3.45 -22.77 -5.38
N ASN A 80 4.20 -22.15 -6.27
CA ASN A 80 5.56 -22.58 -6.59
C ASN A 80 6.48 -22.52 -5.35
N HIS A 81 6.42 -21.44 -4.56
CA HIS A 81 7.18 -21.30 -3.31
C HIS A 81 6.86 -22.38 -2.27
N LYS A 82 5.64 -22.94 -2.28
CA LYS A 82 5.26 -24.03 -1.36
C LYS A 82 5.92 -25.36 -1.73
N VAL A 83 6.23 -25.57 -3.01
CA VAL A 83 6.83 -26.82 -3.52
C VAL A 83 8.35 -26.70 -3.57
N SER A 84 8.89 -25.54 -3.95
CA SER A 84 10.32 -25.26 -3.98
C SER A 84 10.59 -23.84 -3.47
N PRO A 85 11.54 -23.64 -2.54
CA PRO A 85 11.90 -22.31 -2.06
C PRO A 85 12.32 -21.40 -3.22
N LEU A 86 11.72 -20.21 -3.28
CA LEU A 86 12.13 -19.22 -4.28
C LEU A 86 13.52 -18.70 -3.94
N GLU A 87 14.31 -18.41 -4.97
CA GLU A 87 15.60 -17.71 -4.82
C GLU A 87 15.48 -16.38 -4.07
N ASN A 88 14.32 -15.71 -4.19
CA ASN A 88 14.07 -14.45 -3.50
C ASN A 88 12.63 -14.32 -2.95
N PRO A 89 12.40 -14.70 -1.68
CA PRO A 89 11.11 -14.57 -1.01
C PRO A 89 10.58 -13.12 -0.89
N ILE A 90 11.44 -12.11 -1.04
CA ILE A 90 11.06 -10.69 -1.00
C ILE A 90 10.14 -10.34 -2.17
N GLN A 91 10.20 -11.07 -3.29
CA GLN A 91 9.31 -10.88 -4.44
C GLN A 91 7.83 -11.02 -4.06
N ILE A 92 7.48 -12.00 -3.23
CA ILE A 92 6.11 -12.18 -2.71
C ILE A 92 5.67 -10.94 -1.92
N ARG A 93 6.55 -10.42 -1.05
CA ARG A 93 6.26 -9.24 -0.25
C ARG A 93 6.09 -7.98 -1.11
N LYS A 94 6.94 -7.79 -2.13
CA LYS A 94 6.84 -6.67 -3.07
C LYS A 94 5.52 -6.73 -3.83
N MET A 95 5.17 -7.90 -4.38
CA MET A 95 3.99 -8.06 -5.20
C MET A 95 2.68 -7.91 -4.41
N ARG A 96 2.62 -8.42 -3.16
CA ARG A 96 1.51 -8.16 -2.24
C ARG A 96 1.29 -6.67 -2.00
N ARG A 97 2.37 -5.91 -1.88
CA ARG A 97 2.32 -4.45 -1.68
C ARG A 97 1.79 -3.75 -2.93
N THR A 98 2.28 -4.11 -4.12
CA THR A 98 1.78 -3.57 -5.39
C THR A 98 0.27 -3.79 -5.55
N VAL A 99 -0.21 -5.00 -5.27
CA VAL A 99 -1.66 -5.31 -5.31
C VAL A 99 -2.44 -4.45 -4.31
N ALA A 100 -1.96 -4.30 -3.08
CA ALA A 100 -2.65 -3.49 -2.06
C ALA A 100 -2.73 -1.99 -2.46
N GLN A 101 -1.72 -1.50 -3.17
CA GLN A 101 -1.66 -0.12 -3.65
C GLN A 101 -2.62 0.12 -4.80
N LEU A 102 -2.65 -0.77 -5.81
CA LEU A 102 -3.62 -0.69 -6.91
C LEU A 102 -5.06 -0.78 -6.40
N LYS A 103 -5.33 -1.63 -5.41
CA LYS A 103 -6.64 -1.68 -4.74
C LYS A 103 -6.98 -0.38 -4.02
N THR A 104 -5.99 0.31 -3.46
CA THR A 104 -6.20 1.61 -2.79
C THR A 104 -6.60 2.68 -3.80
N GLU A 105 -5.95 2.69 -4.97
CA GLU A 105 -6.31 3.58 -6.08
C GLU A 105 -7.73 3.28 -6.59
N LEU A 106 -8.08 2.01 -6.77
CA LEU A 106 -9.43 1.62 -7.18
C LEU A 106 -10.50 2.16 -6.21
N THR A 107 -10.32 1.92 -4.90
CA THR A 107 -11.24 2.44 -3.88
C THR A 107 -11.31 3.97 -3.85
N LYS A 108 -10.21 4.66 -4.15
CA LYS A 108 -10.20 6.13 -4.23
C LYS A 108 -11.12 6.60 -5.36
N ARG A 109 -10.96 6.01 -6.56
CA ARG A 109 -11.76 6.36 -7.73
C ARG A 109 -13.23 6.00 -7.55
N GLU A 110 -13.55 4.86 -6.91
CA GLU A 110 -14.92 4.46 -6.56
C GLU A 110 -15.61 5.42 -5.58
N LYS A 111 -14.86 6.09 -4.70
CA LYS A 111 -15.40 7.08 -3.75
C LYS A 111 -15.52 8.48 -4.30
N GLN A 112 -14.84 8.78 -5.40
CA GLN A 112 -14.86 10.08 -6.08
C GLN A 112 -15.90 10.14 -7.21
N ALA A 113 -16.41 8.99 -7.64
CA ALA A 113 -17.58 8.84 -8.48
C ALA A 113 -18.87 8.89 -7.63
#